data_AF-Q4BU84-F1
#
_entry.id   AF-Q4BU84-F1
#
_cell.length_a   1.000
_cell.length_b   1.000
_cell.length_c   1.000
_cell.angle_alpha   90.00
_cell.angle_beta   90.00
_cell.angle_gamma   90.00
#
_symmetry.space_group_name_H-M   'P 1'
#
loop_
_entity.id
_entity.type
_entity.pdbx_description
1 polymer ?
#
loop_
_entity_poly.entity_id
_entity_poly.type
_entity_poly.pdbx_seq_one_letter_code
_entity_poly.pdbx_strand_id
1 'polypeptide(L)'
;MQQPPLSELAIGGWEKKENPIKQIPLNSLIHYQIQLPQGGYLLLLEKFSNSADVYCLCPSSVSPSFEFDTGEVILPQKTKHYSKDHFTVEGSIGIEEVLAVISPVKPKLDWLPKLQDKPLSLTEKHLQSLITMVNMQ
;
A
#
# COMPACT_ATOMS: atom_id res chain seq x y z
N MET A 1 23.00 -36.44 -27.49
CA MET A 1 22.20 -35.94 -26.36
C MET A 1 21.96 -34.47 -26.60
N GLN A 2 20.72 -34.07 -26.91
CA GLN A 2 20.38 -32.67 -27.13
C GLN A 2 19.97 -32.05 -25.79
N GLN A 3 20.58 -30.91 -25.45
CA GLN A 3 20.22 -30.09 -24.31
C GLN A 3 18.82 -29.50 -24.55
N PRO A 4 17.89 -29.53 -23.57
CA PRO A 4 16.56 -28.98 -23.77
C PRO A 4 16.63 -27.45 -23.92
N PRO A 5 15.70 -26.83 -24.66
CA PRO A 5 15.66 -25.38 -24.87
C PRO A 5 15.39 -24.65 -23.54
N LEU A 6 16.00 -23.47 -23.39
CA LEU A 6 15.94 -22.56 -22.23
C LEU A 6 14.53 -21.97 -21.92
N SER A 7 13.44 -22.63 -22.29
CA SER A 7 12.07 -22.17 -22.02
C SER A 7 11.51 -22.59 -20.66
N GLU A 8 12.31 -23.27 -19.82
CA GLU A 8 11.92 -23.75 -18.49
C GLU A 8 12.73 -23.11 -17.35
N LEU A 9 13.17 -21.86 -17.51
CA LEU A 9 13.31 -21.02 -16.31
C LEU A 9 11.88 -20.75 -15.84
N ALA A 10 11.48 -21.43 -14.76
CA ALA A 10 10.18 -21.32 -14.12
C ALA A 10 9.85 -19.85 -13.78
N ILE A 11 9.30 -19.13 -14.76
CA ILE A 11 8.44 -17.97 -14.51
C ILE A 11 7.18 -18.61 -13.94
N GLY A 12 7.03 -18.59 -12.62
CA GLY A 12 5.84 -19.12 -11.94
C GLY A 12 4.60 -18.71 -12.72
N GLY A 13 3.80 -19.68 -13.13
CA GLY A 13 2.56 -19.42 -13.85
C GLY A 13 1.71 -18.46 -13.03
N TRP A 14 1.45 -17.27 -13.56
CA TRP A 14 0.56 -16.31 -12.94
C TRP A 14 -0.87 -16.83 -13.10
N GLU A 15 -1.33 -17.67 -12.17
CA GLU A 15 -2.75 -17.90 -12.01
C GLU A 15 -3.36 -16.63 -11.41
N LYS A 16 -3.95 -15.80 -12.26
CA LYS A 16 -4.84 -14.73 -11.82
C LYS A 16 -6.04 -15.39 -11.13
N LYS A 17 -5.95 -15.62 -9.82
CA LYS A 17 -7.13 -15.92 -9.01
C LYS A 17 -8.03 -14.71 -9.09
N GLU A 18 -9.10 -14.79 -9.87
CA GLU A 18 -10.16 -13.79 -9.85
C GLU A 18 -10.88 -13.90 -8.51
N ASN A 19 -10.31 -13.28 -7.49
CA ASN A 19 -11.02 -13.04 -6.25
C ASN A 19 -12.17 -12.10 -6.60
N PRO A 20 -13.43 -12.44 -6.26
CA PRO A 20 -14.53 -11.53 -6.47
C PRO A 20 -14.23 -10.20 -5.78
N ILE A 21 -14.44 -9.08 -6.49
CA ILE A 21 -14.27 -7.75 -5.92
C ILE A 21 -15.18 -7.66 -4.69
N LYS A 22 -14.59 -7.44 -3.53
CA LYS A 22 -15.34 -7.25 -2.29
C LYS A 22 -16.13 -5.95 -2.41
N GLN A 23 -17.45 -6.05 -2.44
CA GLN A 23 -18.32 -4.88 -2.41
C GLN A 23 -18.46 -4.38 -0.98
N ILE A 24 -18.14 -3.10 -0.75
CA ILE A 24 -18.23 -2.47 0.55
C ILE A 24 -19.22 -1.29 0.43
N PRO A 25 -20.32 -1.27 1.20
CA PRO A 25 -21.27 -0.16 1.16
C PRO A 25 -20.65 1.16 1.62
N LEU A 26 -21.14 2.28 1.06
CA LEU A 26 -20.84 3.61 1.59
C LEU A 26 -21.23 3.72 3.07
N ASN A 27 -20.50 4.53 3.82
CA ASN A 27 -20.57 4.72 5.27
C ASN A 27 -20.16 3.50 6.11
N SER A 28 -19.65 2.43 5.48
CA SER A 28 -19.03 1.33 6.23
C SER A 28 -17.79 1.82 6.96
N LEU A 29 -17.56 1.30 8.15
CA LEU A 29 -16.32 1.51 8.89
C LEU A 29 -15.36 0.38 8.53
N ILE A 30 -14.17 0.70 8.04
CA ILE A 30 -13.19 -0.29 7.57
C ILE A 30 -11.82 -0.09 8.20
N HIS A 31 -11.07 -1.19 8.18
CA HIS A 31 -9.64 -1.23 8.48
C HIS A 31 -8.89 -1.77 7.27
N TYR A 32 -7.67 -1.27 7.08
CA TYR A 32 -6.68 -1.95 6.26
C TYR A 32 -5.86 -2.87 7.16
N GLN A 33 -5.88 -4.17 6.84
CA GLN A 33 -5.12 -5.20 7.54
C GLN A 33 -4.07 -5.74 6.58
N ILE A 34 -2.80 -5.43 6.86
CA ILE A 34 -1.65 -5.83 6.05
C ILE A 34 -0.89 -6.90 6.82
N GLN A 35 -0.63 -8.03 6.18
CA GLN A 35 0.24 -9.06 6.73
C GLN A 35 1.67 -8.84 6.25
N LEU A 36 2.57 -8.53 7.18
CA LEU A 36 4.00 -8.42 6.95
C LEU A 36 4.68 -9.78 7.24
N PRO A 37 5.08 -10.54 6.20
CA PRO A 37 5.71 -11.84 6.40
C PRO A 37 7.06 -11.74 7.12
N GLN A 38 7.72 -10.58 7.02
CA GLN A 38 8.93 -10.22 7.74
C GLN A 38 8.84 -8.75 8.16
N GLY A 39 9.53 -8.39 9.25
CA GLY A 39 9.64 -7.00 9.66
C GLY A 39 10.30 -6.12 8.59
N GLY A 40 9.92 -4.86 8.54
CA GLY A 40 10.40 -3.92 7.52
C GLY A 40 9.58 -2.66 7.45
N TYR A 41 9.67 -1.99 6.30
CA TYR A 41 9.04 -0.71 6.03
C TYR A 41 7.80 -0.90 5.16
N LEU A 42 6.71 -0.25 5.55
CA LEU A 42 5.44 -0.30 4.83
C LEU A 42 5.12 1.08 4.24
N LEU A 43 4.85 1.10 2.94
CA LEU A 43 4.08 2.16 2.30
C LEU A 43 2.70 1.63 1.96
N LEU A 44 1.65 2.35 2.36
CA LEU A 44 0.28 2.02 1.97
C LEU A 44 -0.27 3.17 1.13
N LEU A 45 -0.62 2.85 -0.11
CA LEU A 45 -1.18 3.79 -1.07
C LEU A 45 -2.63 3.45 -1.38
N GLU A 46 -3.44 4.48 -1.55
CA GLU A 46 -4.85 4.34 -1.90
C GLU A 46 -5.20 5.30 -3.04
N LYS A 47 -5.87 4.77 -4.07
CA LYS A 47 -6.50 5.56 -5.12
C LYS A 47 -8.01 5.44 -4.98
N PHE A 48 -8.65 6.58 -4.74
CA PHE A 48 -10.10 6.66 -4.57
C PHE A 48 -10.85 6.40 -5.88
N SER A 49 -12.07 5.90 -5.74
CA SER A 49 -12.97 5.68 -6.86
C SER A 49 -13.23 6.97 -7.62
N ASN A 50 -13.21 6.91 -8.95
CA ASN A 50 -13.43 8.04 -9.84
C ASN A 50 -12.48 9.24 -9.63
N SER A 51 -11.35 9.04 -8.94
CA SER A 51 -10.29 10.03 -8.77
C SER A 51 -9.01 9.60 -9.48
N ALA A 52 -8.26 10.59 -9.98
CA ALA A 52 -6.88 10.39 -10.44
C ALA A 52 -5.86 10.48 -9.28
N ASP A 53 -6.30 10.97 -8.12
CA ASP A 53 -5.43 11.21 -6.98
C ASP A 53 -5.09 9.90 -6.26
N VAL A 54 -3.80 9.74 -5.96
CA VAL A 54 -3.27 8.63 -5.16
C VAL A 54 -2.73 9.21 -3.88
N TYR A 55 -3.12 8.65 -2.73
CA TYR A 55 -2.68 9.11 -1.42
C TYR A 55 -1.73 8.10 -0.78
N CYS A 56 -0.68 8.58 -0.12
CA CYS A 56 0.15 7.80 0.77
C CYS A 56 -0.39 7.90 2.21
N LEU A 57 -0.97 6.79 2.69
CA LEU A 57 -1.57 6.67 4.02
C LEU A 57 -0.54 6.28 5.09
N CYS A 58 0.50 5.54 4.71
CA CYS A 58 1.56 5.07 5.60
C CYS A 58 2.93 5.37 4.98
N PRO A 59 3.83 6.10 5.65
CA PRO A 59 3.62 6.76 6.94
C PRO A 59 2.66 7.96 6.81
N SER A 60 1.97 8.35 7.88
CA SER A 60 1.28 9.65 8.04
C SER A 60 0.70 9.77 9.46
N SER A 61 -0.06 10.83 9.75
CA SER A 61 -0.82 10.99 11.00
C SER A 61 -1.83 9.87 11.28
N VAL A 62 -2.31 9.17 10.25
CA VAL A 62 -3.23 8.01 10.40
C VAL A 62 -2.48 6.68 10.58
N SER A 63 -1.17 6.67 10.34
CA SER A 63 -0.28 5.52 10.53
C SER A 63 1.15 6.03 10.69
N PRO A 64 1.53 6.49 11.90
CA PRO A 64 2.79 7.18 12.13
C PRO A 64 3.98 6.20 12.14
N SER A 65 3.71 4.91 12.28
CA SER A 65 4.75 3.90 12.21
C SER A 65 5.13 3.69 10.74
N PHE A 66 6.42 3.84 10.42
CA PHE A 66 6.97 3.59 9.09
C PHE A 66 7.66 2.22 9.00
N GLU A 67 8.19 1.77 10.13
CA GLU A 67 8.87 0.50 10.33
C GLU A 67 8.02 -0.35 11.27
N PHE A 68 7.85 -1.62 10.92
CA PHE A 68 7.01 -2.58 11.62
C PHE A 68 7.75 -3.89 11.82
N ASP A 69 7.47 -4.56 12.93
CA ASP A 69 7.87 -5.94 13.14
C ASP A 69 7.09 -6.88 12.22
N THR A 70 7.51 -8.16 12.19
CA THR A 70 6.75 -9.21 11.52
C THR A 70 5.36 -9.37 12.13
N GLY A 71 4.37 -9.68 11.28
CA GLY A 71 3.00 -9.94 11.71
C GLY A 71 2.01 -8.97 11.08
N GLU A 72 1.00 -8.59 11.87
CA GLU A 72 -0.15 -7.86 11.38
C GLU A 72 -0.04 -6.36 11.66
N VAL A 73 -0.36 -5.56 10.63
CA VAL A 73 -0.46 -4.10 10.74
C VAL A 73 -1.88 -3.68 10.37
N ILE A 74 -2.53 -3.00 11.31
CA ILE A 74 -3.90 -2.49 11.17
C ILE A 74 -3.87 -0.97 11.06
N LEU A 75 -4.51 -0.43 10.02
CA LEU A 75 -4.71 1.00 9.82
C LEU A 75 -6.20 1.36 9.82
N PRO A 76 -6.56 2.56 10.32
CA PRO A 76 -5.65 3.56 10.89
C PRO A 76 -5.23 3.23 12.32
N GLN A 77 -4.12 3.82 12.74
CA GLN A 77 -3.63 3.75 14.12
C GLN A 77 -4.09 4.99 14.88
N LYS A 78 -4.62 4.82 16.09
CA LYS A 78 -4.93 5.96 16.97
C LYS A 78 -3.64 6.67 17.36
N THR A 79 -3.59 7.97 17.11
CA THR A 79 -2.47 8.83 17.46
C THR A 79 -2.96 10.10 18.15
N LYS A 80 -2.04 10.92 18.64
CA LYS A 80 -2.36 12.28 19.11
C LYS A 80 -2.92 13.19 17.99
N HIS A 81 -2.67 12.85 16.72
CA HIS A 81 -3.05 13.62 15.54
C HIS A 81 -4.23 13.01 14.78
N TYR A 82 -4.62 11.79 15.11
CA TYR A 82 -5.73 11.07 14.49
C TYR A 82 -6.44 10.19 15.52
N SER A 83 -7.68 10.54 15.88
CA SER A 83 -8.39 9.94 17.01
C SER A 83 -9.29 8.74 16.65
N LYS A 84 -9.57 8.53 15.37
CA LYS A 84 -10.37 7.40 14.92
C LYS A 84 -9.51 6.14 14.84
N ASP A 85 -10.13 4.99 15.10
CA ASP A 85 -9.54 3.67 14.87
C ASP A 85 -9.98 3.05 13.55
N HIS A 86 -10.78 3.72 12.72
CA HIS A 86 -11.31 3.19 11.46
C HIS A 86 -11.33 4.28 10.38
N PHE A 87 -11.34 3.87 9.12
CA PHE A 87 -11.73 4.71 8.00
C PHE A 87 -13.24 4.59 7.76
N THR A 88 -13.87 5.66 7.28
CA THR A 88 -15.25 5.62 6.79
C THR A 88 -15.18 5.56 5.27
N VAL A 89 -15.87 4.59 4.66
CA VAL A 89 -16.00 4.53 3.19
C VAL A 89 -16.92 5.66 2.74
N GLU A 90 -16.34 6.67 2.11
CA GLU A 90 -17.03 7.89 1.70
C GLU A 90 -16.84 8.14 0.19
N GLY A 91 -17.56 9.11 -0.37
CA GLY A 91 -17.44 9.47 -1.79
C GLY A 91 -18.43 8.74 -2.69
N SER A 92 -17.98 8.37 -3.90
CA SER A 92 -18.83 7.82 -4.95
C SER A 92 -18.67 6.31 -5.09
N ILE A 93 -19.68 5.64 -5.67
CA ILE A 93 -19.56 4.22 -6.01
C ILE A 93 -18.53 4.05 -7.13
N GLY A 94 -17.59 3.12 -6.94
CA GLY A 94 -16.62 2.73 -7.96
C GLY A 94 -15.60 1.74 -7.41
N ILE A 95 -14.45 1.65 -8.07
CA ILE A 95 -13.36 0.77 -7.68
C ILE A 95 -12.27 1.61 -7.01
N GLU A 96 -11.90 1.21 -5.80
CA GLU A 96 -10.73 1.73 -5.10
C GLU A 96 -9.57 0.76 -5.29
N GLU A 97 -8.37 1.30 -5.45
CA GLU A 97 -7.16 0.52 -5.60
C GLU A 97 -6.25 0.80 -4.40
N VAL A 98 -5.83 -0.28 -3.73
CA VAL A 98 -4.97 -0.21 -2.56
C VAL A 98 -3.69 -0.97 -2.85
N LEU A 99 -2.55 -0.32 -2.65
CA LEU A 99 -1.23 -0.89 -2.88
C LEU A 99 -0.41 -0.82 -1.59
N ALA A 100 -0.02 -1.99 -1.08
CA ALA A 100 0.96 -2.11 -0.01
C ALA A 100 2.34 -2.41 -0.62
N VAL A 101 3.32 -1.53 -0.39
CA VAL A 101 4.73 -1.74 -0.76
C VAL A 101 5.49 -2.06 0.52
N ILE A 102 6.04 -3.27 0.59
CA ILE A 102 6.76 -3.78 1.76
C ILE A 102 8.24 -3.93 1.38
N SER A 103 9.12 -3.36 2.19
CA SER A 103 10.57 -3.38 1.94
C SER A 103 11.34 -3.74 3.21
N PRO A 104 12.31 -4.68 3.17
CA PRO A 104 13.17 -4.97 4.32
C PRO A 104 14.19 -3.85 4.60
N VAL A 105 14.43 -2.98 3.61
CA VAL A 105 15.37 -1.85 3.72
C VAL A 105 14.60 -0.53 3.68
N LYS A 106 15.04 0.46 4.46
CA LYS A 106 14.40 1.77 4.51
C LYS A 106 14.29 2.41 3.12
N PRO A 107 13.07 2.69 2.62
CA PRO A 107 12.84 3.43 1.39
C PRO A 107 13.57 4.78 1.40
N LYS A 108 14.37 5.05 0.36
CA LYS A 108 15.07 6.33 0.17
C LYS A 108 14.20 7.28 -0.67
N LEU A 109 13.04 7.64 -0.13
CA LEU A 109 12.08 8.55 -0.74
C LEU A 109 12.08 9.86 0.06
N ASP A 110 12.48 10.96 -0.56
CA ASP A 110 12.67 12.28 0.08
C ASP A 110 11.36 13.02 0.37
N TRP A 111 10.28 12.60 -0.29
CA TRP A 111 8.95 13.17 -0.17
C TRP A 111 8.06 12.49 0.87
N LEU A 112 8.54 11.46 1.57
CA LEU A 112 7.71 10.75 2.54
C LEU A 112 7.13 11.74 3.57
N PRO A 113 5.80 11.72 3.79
CA PRO A 113 5.18 12.58 4.79
C PRO A 113 5.75 12.28 6.18
N LYS A 114 5.83 13.31 7.03
CA LYS A 114 6.22 13.12 8.43
C LYS A 114 5.08 12.45 9.19
N LEU A 115 5.41 11.88 10.35
CA LEU A 115 4.47 11.08 11.15
C LEU A 115 3.26 11.87 11.66
N GLN A 116 3.35 13.20 11.68
CA GLN A 116 2.26 14.11 12.05
C GLN A 116 1.50 14.69 10.86
N ASP A 117 2.02 14.52 9.64
CA ASP A 117 1.43 15.14 8.46
C ASP A 117 0.19 14.35 8.04
N LYS A 118 -0.76 15.01 7.37
CA LYS A 118 -1.88 14.29 6.75
C LYS A 118 -1.36 13.34 5.66
N PRO A 119 -2.14 12.32 5.26
CA PRO A 119 -1.84 11.53 4.08
C PRO A 119 -1.48 12.42 2.89
N LEU A 120 -0.38 12.10 2.21
CA LEU A 120 0.18 12.91 1.13
C LEU A 120 -0.46 12.53 -0.19
N SER A 121 -1.06 13.49 -0.91
CA SER A 121 -1.43 13.29 -2.32
C SER A 121 -0.17 13.21 -3.18
N LEU A 122 -0.05 12.13 -3.95
CA LEU A 122 1.11 11.81 -4.74
C LEU A 122 1.05 12.50 -6.09
N THR A 123 2.18 13.11 -6.46
CA THR A 123 2.39 13.64 -7.81
C THR A 123 2.99 12.56 -8.70
N GLU A 124 3.00 12.81 -10.02
CA GLU A 124 3.70 11.95 -10.98
C GLU A 124 5.16 11.71 -10.57
N LYS A 125 5.86 12.75 -10.10
CA LYS A 125 7.25 12.65 -9.63
C LYS A 125 7.39 11.69 -8.44
N HIS A 126 6.45 11.71 -7.50
CA HIS A 126 6.45 10.78 -6.37
C HIS A 126 6.29 9.34 -6.87
N LEU A 127 5.32 9.10 -7.76
CA LEU A 127 5.08 7.77 -8.34
C LEU A 127 6.27 7.26 -9.15
N GLN A 128 6.90 8.11 -9.98
CA GLN A 128 8.11 7.75 -10.71
C GLN A 128 9.24 7.33 -9.76
N SER A 129 9.50 8.10 -8.70
CA SER A 129 10.55 7.74 -7.73
C SER A 129 10.24 6.46 -6.96
N LEU A 130 8.97 6.16 -6.69
CA LEU A 130 8.54 4.89 -6.09
C LEU A 130 8.81 3.72 -7.03
N ILE A 131 8.43 3.84 -8.29
CA ILE A 131 8.68 2.80 -9.31
C ILE A 131 10.20 2.56 -9.45
N THR A 132 10.99 3.64 -9.52
CA THR A 132 12.45 3.53 -9.54
C THR A 132 12.98 2.80 -8.31
N MET A 133 12.48 3.13 -7.11
CA MET A 133 12.87 2.44 -5.88
C MET A 133 12.55 0.94 -5.93
N VAL A 134 11.34 0.56 -6.34
CA VAL A 134 10.90 -0.85 -6.43
C VAL A 134 11.74 -1.64 -7.43
N ASN A 135 12.10 -1.04 -8.57
CA ASN A 135 12.89 -1.71 -9.61
C ASN A 135 14.39 -1.83 -9.29
N MET A 136 14.88 -1.17 -8.24
CA MET A 136 16.28 -1.23 -7.81
C MET A 136 16.50 -2.19 -6.63
N GLN A 137 15.46 -2.88 -6.17
CA GLN A 137 15.54 -3.93 -5.13
C GLN A 137 15.83 -5.29 -5.75
#